data_AF-A0A9Q1CNC1-F1
#
_entry.id   AF-A0A9Q1CNC1-F1
#
_cell.length_a   1.000
_cell.length_b   1.000
_cell.length_c   1.000
_cell.angle_alpha   90.00
_cell.angle_beta   90.00
_cell.angle_gamma   90.00
#
_symmetry.space_group_name_H-M   'P 1'
#
loop_
_entity.id
_entity.type
_entity.pdbx_description
1 polymer ?
#
loop_
_entity_poly.entity_id
_entity_poly.type
_entity_poly.pdbx_seq_one_letter_code
_entity_poly.pdbx_strand_id
1 'polypeptide(L)'
;MCVCRDNLLSSFEALKVFKRTAEKQKVNFTSDNSEDCNNLFTIKELRIALERSNDTATGPDEVHYQFLKHLPDNSLLVLLDIFNGIWENGNFPAAWREATVIPIAKPEDQARDWLKEFQKSSFSTWRIARTYPNAGSRNTYRVDLQCQQNTRPRSATADLRKGSKNTGCPATMSVTVKRPFDVRGRIRTNDPHIKDGYFTTVSLKWPQNHEMSSADALRRRDVSEEAVQKLLDFFKAGYSPTAALDTLKYDLQEQYSAEEYTRISADRSICPDLQFCFSPAGALPVGVVVTSSESEPTLTAAFRLMKTLLPDGAFFGEGRKEPHVIMTDDCSSLRNALHVVIPKSSLLCVFHLLQIADNEYMVKSSHGDVSYNVNIELGTCLCPVGSSGAPCSHQ
;
A
#
# COMPACT_ATOMS: atom_id res chain seq x y z
N MET A 1 36.27 3.24 -9.48
CA MET A 1 36.31 4.72 -9.50
C MET A 1 35.68 5.15 -10.81
N CYS A 2 34.44 5.61 -10.79
CA CYS A 2 33.77 6.19 -11.95
C CYS A 2 34.41 7.54 -12.27
N VAL A 3 34.63 7.82 -13.55
CA VAL A 3 34.45 9.18 -14.09
C VAL A 3 33.70 9.02 -15.43
N CYS A 4 32.43 9.42 -15.41
CA CYS A 4 31.58 9.60 -16.58
C CYS A 4 32.13 10.74 -17.45
N ARG A 5 32.04 10.60 -18.77
CA ARG A 5 32.45 11.63 -19.74
C ARG A 5 31.23 12.42 -20.21
N ASP A 6 31.35 13.73 -20.11
CA ASP A 6 30.35 14.79 -20.27
C ASP A 6 29.82 15.00 -21.69
N ASN A 7 28.78 14.29 -22.14
CA ASN A 7 28.16 14.61 -23.44
C ASN A 7 26.64 14.41 -23.56
N LEU A 8 25.93 14.14 -22.46
CA LEU A 8 24.45 13.98 -22.46
C LEU A 8 23.70 15.27 -22.07
N LEU A 9 24.36 16.24 -21.42
CA LEU A 9 23.73 17.49 -21.00
C LEU A 9 23.51 18.47 -22.17
N SER A 10 24.41 18.48 -23.17
CA SER A 10 24.30 19.37 -24.34
C SER A 10 23.15 18.98 -25.28
N SER A 11 22.92 17.68 -25.47
CA SER A 11 21.81 17.18 -26.29
C SER A 11 20.45 17.41 -25.64
N PHE A 12 20.36 17.32 -24.32
CA PHE A 12 19.12 17.56 -23.57
C PHE A 12 18.73 19.05 -23.53
N GLU A 13 19.70 19.96 -23.41
CA GLU A 13 19.48 21.40 -23.55
C GLU A 13 19.07 21.77 -24.99
N ALA A 14 19.72 21.21 -26.01
CA ALA A 14 19.34 21.43 -27.40
C ALA A 14 17.89 20.99 -27.69
N LEU A 15 17.45 19.87 -27.09
CA LEU A 15 16.08 19.37 -27.23
C LEU A 15 15.05 20.25 -26.50
N LYS A 16 15.39 20.78 -25.32
CA LYS A 16 14.55 21.77 -24.61
C LYS A 16 14.42 23.07 -25.39
N VAL A 17 15.50 23.54 -26.00
CA VAL A 17 15.50 24.75 -26.85
C VAL A 17 14.66 24.52 -28.10
N PHE A 18 14.81 23.36 -28.76
CA PHE A 18 13.97 22.97 -29.90
C PHE A 18 12.49 22.91 -29.50
N LYS A 19 12.15 22.23 -28.42
CA LYS A 19 10.79 22.14 -27.88
C LYS A 19 10.20 23.52 -27.59
N ARG A 20 10.91 24.39 -26.85
CA ARG A 20 10.47 25.77 -26.57
C ARG A 20 10.31 26.62 -27.83
N THR A 21 11.09 26.35 -28.88
CA THR A 21 11.00 27.06 -30.16
C THR A 21 9.80 26.57 -30.98
N ALA A 22 9.58 25.26 -31.01
CA ALA A 22 8.40 24.65 -31.65
C ALA A 22 7.09 25.04 -30.93
N GLU A 23 7.06 25.03 -29.60
CA GLU A 23 5.91 25.45 -28.79
C GLU A 23 5.59 26.94 -28.88
N LYS A 24 6.54 27.78 -29.32
CA LYS A 24 6.32 29.21 -29.60
C LYS A 24 5.62 29.47 -30.93
N GLN A 25 5.67 28.52 -31.87
CA GLN A 25 4.84 28.63 -33.08
C GLN A 25 3.38 28.43 -32.66
N LYS A 26 2.58 29.49 -32.79
CA LYS A 26 1.13 29.33 -32.66
C LYS A 26 0.66 28.36 -33.74
N VAL A 27 0.06 27.26 -33.31
CA VAL A 27 -0.60 26.32 -34.23
C VAL A 27 -1.65 27.10 -35.00
N ASN A 28 -1.51 27.12 -36.33
CA ASN A 28 -2.50 27.76 -37.16
C ASN A 28 -3.69 26.80 -37.31
N PHE A 29 -4.83 27.18 -36.74
CA PHE A 29 -6.08 26.45 -36.88
C PHE A 29 -6.94 26.94 -38.05
N THR A 30 -6.46 27.91 -38.84
CA THR A 30 -7.13 28.27 -40.09
C THR A 30 -6.72 27.28 -41.18
N SER A 31 -7.60 26.34 -41.46
CA SER A 31 -7.50 25.38 -42.55
C SER A 31 -8.68 25.61 -43.50
N ASP A 32 -8.44 25.53 -44.80
CA ASP A 32 -9.47 25.47 -45.83
C ASP A 32 -9.87 24.01 -46.14
N ASN A 33 -9.44 23.07 -45.29
CA ASN A 33 -9.54 21.63 -45.43
C ASN A 33 -8.91 21.08 -46.71
N SER A 34 -8.04 21.82 -47.40
CA SER A 34 -7.40 21.36 -48.64
C SER A 34 -6.17 20.46 -48.39
N GLU A 35 -5.85 20.12 -47.16
CA GLU A 35 -4.70 19.30 -46.82
C GLU A 35 -4.85 17.87 -47.32
N ASP A 36 -3.73 17.25 -47.70
CA ASP A 36 -3.72 15.89 -48.25
C ASP A 36 -4.35 14.84 -47.32
N CYS A 37 -4.34 15.08 -46.01
CA CYS A 37 -4.95 14.21 -45.00
C CYS A 37 -6.49 14.23 -44.99
N ASN A 38 -7.12 15.18 -45.69
CA ASN A 38 -8.57 15.31 -45.80
C ASN A 38 -9.12 14.65 -47.07
N ASN A 39 -8.24 14.19 -47.98
CA ASN A 39 -8.64 13.46 -49.17
C ASN A 39 -9.27 12.10 -48.82
N LEU A 40 -10.07 11.58 -49.75
CA LEU A 40 -10.61 10.23 -49.65
C LEU A 40 -9.50 9.18 -49.60
N PHE A 41 -9.75 8.13 -48.83
CA PHE A 41 -8.86 7.00 -48.75
C PHE A 41 -8.74 6.33 -50.12
N THR A 42 -7.50 5.98 -50.47
CA THR A 42 -7.18 5.23 -51.67
C THR A 42 -7.11 3.73 -51.38
N ILE A 43 -7.31 2.91 -52.40
CA ILE A 43 -7.15 1.45 -52.28
C ILE A 43 -5.74 1.05 -51.83
N LYS A 44 -4.72 1.87 -52.15
CA LYS A 44 -3.34 1.64 -51.72
C LYS A 44 -3.20 1.84 -50.21
N GLU A 45 -3.79 2.88 -49.66
CA GLU A 45 -3.78 3.14 -48.22
C GLU A 45 -4.53 2.06 -47.45
N LEU A 46 -5.69 1.62 -47.95
CA LEU A 46 -6.44 0.53 -47.33
C LEU A 46 -5.62 -0.77 -47.29
N ARG A 47 -4.93 -1.12 -48.38
CA ARG A 47 -4.07 -2.31 -48.41
C ARG A 47 -2.89 -2.19 -47.44
N ILE A 48 -2.22 -1.04 -47.42
CA ILE A 48 -1.10 -0.80 -46.50
C ILE A 48 -1.58 -0.87 -45.04
N ALA A 49 -2.77 -0.33 -44.74
CA ALA A 49 -3.35 -0.37 -43.41
C ALA A 49 -3.67 -1.80 -42.97
N LEU A 50 -4.22 -2.62 -43.86
CA LEU A 50 -4.52 -4.03 -43.58
C LEU A 50 -3.25 -4.88 -43.46
N GLU A 51 -2.22 -4.63 -44.27
CA GLU A 51 -0.94 -5.34 -44.18
C GLU A 51 -0.21 -5.04 -42.86
N ARG A 52 -0.30 -3.78 -42.40
CA ARG A 52 0.35 -3.33 -41.15
C ARG A 52 -0.45 -3.62 -39.88
N SER A 53 -1.69 -4.09 -39.98
CA SER A 53 -2.50 -4.39 -38.81
C SER A 53 -2.02 -5.68 -38.12
N ASN A 54 -1.93 -5.64 -36.80
CA ASN A 54 -1.63 -6.82 -36.00
C ASN A 54 -2.90 -7.63 -35.78
N ASP A 55 -2.76 -8.95 -35.64
CA ASP A 55 -3.88 -9.81 -35.28
C ASP A 55 -4.25 -9.58 -33.80
N THR A 56 -5.28 -8.78 -33.57
CA THR A 56 -5.83 -8.54 -32.22
C THR A 56 -7.10 -9.36 -32.01
N ALA A 57 -7.55 -9.46 -30.76
CA ALA A 57 -8.84 -10.07 -30.42
C ALA A 57 -9.98 -9.45 -31.25
N THR A 58 -10.93 -10.30 -31.66
CA THR A 58 -12.09 -9.92 -32.45
C THR A 58 -13.04 -9.04 -31.64
N GLY A 59 -13.79 -8.18 -32.33
CA GLY A 59 -14.91 -7.47 -31.73
C GLY A 59 -16.11 -8.38 -31.49
N PRO A 60 -17.25 -7.83 -31.03
CA PRO A 60 -18.51 -8.56 -30.88
C PRO A 60 -19.05 -9.18 -32.19
N ASP A 61 -18.51 -8.76 -33.33
CA ASP A 61 -18.82 -9.27 -34.67
C ASP A 61 -18.05 -10.56 -35.03
N GLU A 62 -17.10 -10.97 -34.18
CA GLU A 62 -16.22 -12.14 -34.37
C GLU A 62 -15.38 -12.10 -35.67
N VAL A 63 -15.22 -10.92 -36.29
CA VAL A 63 -14.45 -10.78 -37.52
C VAL A 63 -12.96 -10.59 -37.19
N HIS A 64 -12.16 -11.61 -37.48
CA HIS A 64 -10.71 -11.56 -37.31
C HIS A 64 -10.02 -10.77 -38.43
N TYR A 65 -8.95 -10.03 -38.10
CA TYR A 65 -8.16 -9.26 -39.08
C TYR A 65 -7.63 -10.10 -40.24
N GLN A 66 -7.44 -11.40 -40.01
CA GLN A 66 -7.04 -12.35 -41.05
C GLN A 66 -8.07 -12.49 -42.18
N PHE A 67 -9.38 -12.38 -41.87
CA PHE A 67 -10.40 -12.36 -42.91
C PHE A 67 -10.26 -11.12 -43.78
N LEU A 68 -10.03 -9.94 -43.16
CA LEU A 68 -9.86 -8.68 -43.87
C LEU A 68 -8.60 -8.65 -44.74
N LYS A 69 -7.49 -9.22 -44.24
CA LYS A 69 -6.22 -9.35 -44.98
C LYS A 69 -6.34 -10.25 -46.22
N HIS A 70 -7.24 -11.22 -46.20
CA HIS A 70 -7.45 -12.17 -47.29
C HIS A 70 -8.71 -11.91 -48.12
N LEU A 71 -9.33 -10.73 -48.00
CA LEU A 71 -10.47 -10.36 -48.82
C LEU A 71 -10.09 -10.26 -50.31
N PRO A 72 -10.96 -10.73 -51.22
CA PRO A 72 -10.81 -10.49 -52.65
C PRO A 72 -10.83 -8.99 -52.99
N ASP A 73 -10.18 -8.62 -54.09
CA ASP A 73 -10.05 -7.22 -54.52
C ASP A 73 -11.40 -6.50 -54.69
N ASN A 74 -12.40 -7.18 -55.24
CA ASN A 74 -13.75 -6.62 -55.38
C ASN A 74 -14.39 -6.28 -54.03
N SER A 75 -14.16 -7.11 -53.00
CA SER A 75 -14.66 -6.87 -51.66
C SER A 75 -13.91 -5.73 -50.96
N LEU A 76 -12.61 -5.59 -51.23
CA LEU A 76 -11.82 -4.46 -50.74
C LEU A 76 -12.27 -3.12 -51.34
N LEU A 77 -12.72 -3.10 -52.60
CA LEU A 77 -13.30 -1.90 -53.21
C LEU A 77 -14.62 -1.50 -52.53
N VAL A 78 -15.51 -2.46 -52.27
CA VAL A 78 -16.74 -2.20 -51.52
C VAL A 78 -16.43 -1.69 -50.11
N LEU A 79 -15.44 -2.27 -49.44
CA LEU A 79 -15.01 -1.81 -48.11
C LEU A 79 -14.45 -0.39 -48.15
N LEU A 80 -13.68 -0.06 -49.19
CA LEU A 80 -13.16 1.29 -49.42
C LEU A 80 -14.30 2.29 -49.61
N ASP A 81 -15.30 1.95 -50.42
CA ASP A 81 -16.47 2.80 -50.67
C ASP A 81 -17.24 3.06 -49.38
N ILE A 82 -17.38 2.05 -48.51
CA ILE A 82 -18.00 2.21 -47.18
C ILE A 82 -17.19 3.19 -46.32
N PHE A 83 -15.86 3.03 -46.23
CA PHE A 83 -15.03 3.91 -45.42
C PHE A 83 -15.03 5.36 -45.92
N ASN A 84 -14.94 5.55 -47.24
CA ASN A 84 -15.04 6.87 -47.84
C ASN A 84 -16.43 7.49 -47.65
N GLY A 85 -17.48 6.69 -47.76
CA GLY A 85 -18.84 7.13 -47.44
C GLY A 85 -18.99 7.57 -45.98
N ILE A 86 -18.37 6.88 -45.02
CA ILE A 86 -18.36 7.30 -43.61
C ILE A 86 -17.54 8.59 -43.43
N TRP A 87 -16.39 8.70 -44.10
CA TRP A 87 -15.51 9.87 -44.05
C TRP A 87 -16.22 11.15 -44.53
N GLU A 88 -16.91 11.09 -45.67
CA GLU A 88 -17.60 12.25 -46.23
C GLU A 88 -18.85 12.64 -45.44
N ASN A 89 -19.63 11.65 -45.00
CA ASN A 89 -20.92 11.92 -44.36
C ASN A 89 -20.82 12.13 -42.84
N GLY A 90 -19.71 11.76 -42.20
CA GLY A 90 -19.54 11.80 -40.75
C GLY A 90 -20.49 10.88 -39.97
N ASN A 91 -21.14 9.95 -40.66
CA ASN A 91 -22.16 9.06 -40.09
C ASN A 91 -21.51 7.74 -39.66
N PHE A 92 -21.12 7.67 -38.38
CA PHE A 92 -20.53 6.48 -37.79
C PHE A 92 -21.60 5.51 -37.26
N PRO A 93 -21.42 4.18 -37.43
CA PRO A 93 -22.29 3.19 -36.80
C PRO A 93 -22.35 3.38 -35.29
N ALA A 94 -23.55 3.28 -34.70
CA ALA A 94 -23.74 3.42 -33.25
C ALA A 94 -22.89 2.41 -32.46
N ALA A 95 -22.73 1.19 -32.99
CA ALA A 95 -21.92 0.12 -32.40
C ALA A 95 -20.45 0.50 -32.19
N TRP A 96 -19.89 1.44 -32.97
CA TRP A 96 -18.50 1.90 -32.77
C TRP A 96 -18.31 2.75 -31.50
N ARG A 97 -19.41 3.16 -30.86
CA ARG A 97 -19.38 3.87 -29.57
C ARG A 97 -19.37 2.92 -28.37
N GLU A 98 -19.54 1.62 -28.62
CA GLU A 98 -19.55 0.58 -27.59
C GLU A 98 -18.18 -0.12 -27.54
N ALA A 99 -17.66 -0.39 -26.33
CA ALA A 99 -16.37 -1.05 -26.15
C ALA A 99 -16.49 -2.20 -25.14
N THR A 100 -16.04 -3.40 -25.53
CA THR A 100 -15.93 -4.56 -24.63
C THR A 100 -14.68 -4.42 -23.77
N VAL A 101 -14.87 -4.17 -22.47
CA VAL A 101 -13.77 -4.10 -21.50
C VAL A 101 -13.50 -5.50 -20.95
N ILE A 102 -12.36 -6.09 -21.34
CA ILE A 102 -11.89 -7.36 -20.79
C ILE A 102 -10.75 -7.08 -19.80
N PRO A 103 -10.96 -7.23 -18.47
CA PRO A 103 -9.89 -7.06 -17.50
C PRO A 103 -8.88 -8.20 -17.61
N ILE A 104 -7.62 -7.85 -17.89
CA ILE A 104 -6.49 -8.80 -17.90
C ILE A 104 -5.69 -8.60 -16.61
N ALA A 105 -5.72 -9.59 -15.71
CA ALA A 105 -4.96 -9.54 -14.47
C ALA A 105 -3.45 -9.56 -14.73
N LYS A 106 -2.68 -8.70 -14.02
CA LYS A 106 -1.22 -8.65 -14.18
C LYS A 106 -0.57 -9.81 -13.40
N PRO A 107 0.48 -10.45 -13.94
CA PRO A 107 1.21 -11.54 -13.26
C PRO A 107 1.79 -11.19 -11.89
N GLU A 108 1.98 -9.90 -11.60
CA GLU A 108 2.44 -9.42 -10.29
C GLU A 108 1.36 -9.59 -9.20
N ASP A 109 0.09 -9.33 -9.52
CA ASP A 109 -1.00 -9.41 -8.55
C ASP A 109 -1.19 -10.85 -8.11
N GLN A 110 -1.16 -11.80 -9.05
CA GLN A 110 -1.20 -13.24 -8.75
C GLN A 110 -0.04 -13.69 -7.85
N ALA A 111 1.17 -13.14 -8.04
CA ALA A 111 2.30 -13.46 -7.18
C ALA A 111 2.13 -12.88 -5.76
N ARG A 112 1.45 -11.73 -5.63
CA ARG A 112 1.11 -11.15 -4.32
C ARG A 112 0.00 -11.93 -3.63
N ASP A 113 -1.01 -12.37 -4.37
CA ASP A 113 -2.11 -13.19 -3.85
C ASP A 113 -1.59 -14.54 -3.36
N TRP A 114 -0.75 -15.20 -4.16
CA TRP A 114 -0.04 -16.41 -3.73
C TRP A 114 0.74 -16.19 -2.44
N LEU A 115 1.43 -15.05 -2.30
CA LEU A 115 2.17 -14.74 -1.08
C LEU A 115 1.23 -14.57 0.13
N LYS A 116 0.07 -13.93 -0.04
CA LYS A 116 -0.94 -13.80 1.01
C LYS A 116 -1.45 -15.18 1.44
N GLU A 117 -1.81 -16.05 0.50
CA GLU A 117 -2.28 -17.41 0.77
C GLU A 117 -1.20 -18.28 1.43
N PHE A 118 0.04 -18.18 0.96
CA PHE A 118 1.18 -18.87 1.55
C PHE A 118 1.41 -18.45 3.01
N GLN A 119 1.35 -17.15 3.32
CA GLN A 119 1.47 -16.65 4.68
C GLN A 119 0.32 -17.12 5.58
N LYS A 120 -0.91 -17.18 5.04
CA LYS A 120 -2.10 -17.66 5.75
C LYS A 120 -1.94 -19.13 6.14
N SER A 121 -1.60 -19.98 5.17
CA SER A 121 -1.49 -21.44 5.34
C SER A 121 -0.27 -21.89 6.13
N SER A 122 0.86 -21.19 6.01
CA SER A 122 2.12 -21.56 6.68
C SER A 122 2.30 -20.96 8.08
N PHE A 123 1.31 -20.20 8.58
CA PHE A 123 1.39 -19.44 9.83
C PHE A 123 2.62 -18.52 9.91
N SER A 124 3.13 -18.10 8.76
CA SER A 124 4.35 -17.28 8.65
C SER A 124 4.04 -15.89 8.13
N THR A 125 4.85 -14.91 8.53
CA THR A 125 4.77 -13.55 8.01
C THR A 125 6.13 -13.15 7.47
N TRP A 126 6.13 -12.72 6.22
CA TRP A 126 7.30 -12.39 5.43
C TRP A 126 7.35 -10.88 5.20
N ARG A 127 8.42 -10.24 5.68
CA ARG A 127 8.65 -8.81 5.52
C ARG A 127 9.51 -8.58 4.29
N ILE A 128 9.20 -7.51 3.55
CA ILE A 128 10.00 -7.06 2.42
C ILE A 128 11.39 -6.69 2.92
N ALA A 129 12.39 -7.45 2.48
CA ALA A 129 13.80 -7.16 2.73
C ALA A 129 14.37 -6.26 1.64
N ARG A 130 13.95 -6.48 0.38
CA ARG A 130 14.39 -5.70 -0.78
C ARG A 130 13.37 -5.76 -1.91
N THR A 131 13.11 -4.60 -2.51
CA THR A 131 12.34 -4.48 -3.76
C THR A 131 13.28 -4.18 -4.92
N TYR A 132 12.81 -4.47 -6.13
CA TYR A 132 13.56 -4.22 -7.36
C TYR A 132 12.71 -3.40 -8.33
N PRO A 133 13.25 -2.31 -8.91
CA PRO A 133 12.51 -1.52 -9.88
C PRO A 133 12.22 -2.35 -11.13
N ASN A 134 11.05 -2.12 -11.73
CA ASN A 134 10.65 -2.74 -12.99
C ASN A 134 11.36 -2.10 -14.19
N ALA A 135 12.69 -2.13 -14.19
CA ALA A 135 13.56 -1.47 -15.18
C ALA A 135 14.43 -2.46 -15.98
N GLY A 136 14.31 -3.77 -15.69
CA GLY A 136 15.10 -4.82 -16.35
C GLY A 136 14.41 -5.42 -17.58
N SER A 137 15.16 -6.17 -18.38
CA SER A 137 14.62 -6.93 -19.52
C SER A 137 14.26 -8.39 -19.18
N ARG A 138 14.50 -8.84 -17.94
CA ARG A 138 14.27 -10.22 -17.51
C ARG A 138 13.05 -10.42 -16.61
N ASN A 139 12.86 -9.60 -15.58
CA ASN A 139 11.85 -9.84 -14.54
C ASN A 139 10.85 -8.68 -14.49
N THR A 140 9.56 -8.97 -14.60
CA THR A 140 8.49 -7.97 -14.43
C THR A 140 8.34 -7.60 -12.96
N TYR A 141 8.53 -8.58 -12.07
CA TYR A 141 8.45 -8.40 -10.63
C TYR A 141 9.54 -9.21 -9.93
N ARG A 142 10.14 -8.64 -8.90
CA ARG A 142 11.00 -9.36 -7.97
C ARG A 142 10.94 -8.71 -6.60
N VAL A 143 10.77 -9.54 -5.58
CA VAL A 143 10.90 -9.15 -4.18
C VAL A 143 11.72 -10.19 -3.44
N ASP A 144 12.62 -9.72 -2.58
CA ASP A 144 13.29 -10.55 -1.60
C ASP A 144 12.66 -10.26 -0.23
N LEU A 145 12.37 -11.31 0.52
CA LEU A 145 11.59 -11.33 1.75
C LEU A 145 12.39 -12.03 2.86
N GLN A 146 12.14 -11.63 4.10
CA GLN A 146 12.72 -12.21 5.30
C GLN A 146 11.65 -12.49 6.34
N CYS A 147 11.91 -13.43 7.24
CA CYS A 147 10.99 -13.73 8.34
C CYS A 147 10.75 -12.50 9.23
N GLN A 148 9.53 -12.32 9.73
CA GLN A 148 9.18 -11.22 10.63
C GLN A 148 9.92 -11.23 11.98
N GLN A 149 10.48 -12.38 12.38
CA GLN A 149 11.34 -12.54 13.55
C GLN A 149 12.82 -12.18 13.28
N ASN A 150 13.14 -11.76 12.06
CA ASN A 150 14.43 -11.15 11.72
C ASN A 150 14.24 -9.63 11.57
N THR A 151 14.35 -8.94 12.70
CA THR A 151 14.19 -7.48 12.76
C THR A 151 15.54 -6.82 13.04
N ARG A 152 15.66 -5.52 12.74
CA ARG A 152 16.87 -4.78 13.10
C ARG A 152 16.80 -4.39 14.58
N PRO A 153 17.82 -4.68 15.41
CA PRO A 153 17.83 -4.28 16.81
C PRO A 153 17.70 -2.77 16.93
N ARG A 154 16.78 -2.31 17.80
CA ARG A 154 16.59 -0.88 18.09
C ARG A 154 17.66 -0.31 19.01
N SER A 155 18.30 -1.16 19.81
CA SER A 155 19.42 -0.81 20.69
C SER A 155 20.25 -2.05 20.99
N ALA A 156 21.44 -1.87 21.56
CA ALA A 156 22.33 -2.98 21.93
C ALA A 156 21.71 -3.98 22.94
N THR A 157 20.73 -3.53 23.73
CA THR A 157 20.07 -4.34 24.76
C THR A 157 18.66 -4.79 24.38
N ALA A 158 18.12 -4.34 23.23
CA ALA A 158 16.74 -4.61 22.84
C ALA A 158 16.46 -6.12 22.73
N ASP A 159 17.39 -6.87 22.14
CA ASP A 159 17.23 -8.30 21.89
C ASP A 159 17.53 -9.18 23.11
N LEU A 160 18.13 -8.60 24.16
CA LEU A 160 18.38 -9.29 25.43
C LEU A 160 17.12 -9.39 26.30
N ARG A 161 16.07 -8.65 25.96
CA ARG A 161 14.81 -8.64 26.72
C ARG A 161 14.04 -9.93 26.47
N LYS A 162 13.49 -10.52 27.54
CA LYS A 162 12.58 -11.66 27.44
C LYS A 162 11.37 -11.27 26.59
N GLY A 163 11.07 -12.06 25.56
CA GLY A 163 9.99 -11.77 24.62
C GLY A 163 10.38 -10.89 23.43
N SER A 164 11.68 -10.61 23.20
CA SER A 164 12.13 -9.90 21.99
C SER A 164 11.54 -10.51 20.73
N LYS A 165 11.08 -9.65 19.82
CA LYS A 165 10.60 -10.05 18.49
C LYS A 165 11.73 -10.59 17.61
N ASN A 166 12.96 -10.15 17.86
CA ASN A 166 14.09 -10.54 17.05
C ASN A 166 14.69 -11.84 17.57
N THR A 167 14.54 -12.91 16.80
CA THR A 167 15.27 -14.17 17.04
C THR A 167 16.49 -14.30 16.14
N GLY A 168 16.74 -13.33 15.25
CA GLY A 168 17.78 -13.43 14.23
C GLY A 168 17.49 -14.54 13.21
N CYS A 169 16.22 -14.80 12.91
CA CYS A 169 15.81 -15.91 12.05
C CYS A 169 16.47 -15.86 10.66
N PRO A 170 17.15 -16.94 10.20
CA PRO A 170 17.84 -16.96 8.90
C PRO A 170 16.92 -17.26 7.70
N ALA A 171 15.62 -17.47 7.92
CA ALA A 171 14.68 -17.78 6.85
C ALA A 171 14.50 -16.61 5.88
N THR A 172 14.65 -16.89 4.59
CA THR A 172 14.58 -15.93 3.47
C THR A 172 13.77 -16.51 2.31
N MET A 173 13.08 -15.65 1.57
CA MET A 173 12.32 -16.04 0.40
C MET A 173 12.54 -15.03 -0.72
N SER A 174 12.54 -15.48 -1.97
CA SER A 174 12.47 -14.58 -3.12
C SER A 174 11.36 -15.02 -4.05
N VAL A 175 10.55 -14.06 -4.47
CA VAL A 175 9.48 -14.26 -5.44
C VAL A 175 9.85 -13.46 -6.68
N THR A 176 9.97 -14.14 -7.81
CA THR A 176 10.36 -13.54 -9.08
C THR A 176 9.36 -13.91 -10.16
N VAL A 177 8.80 -12.91 -10.84
CA VAL A 177 8.01 -13.11 -12.05
C VAL A 177 8.86 -12.70 -13.25
N LYS A 178 9.14 -13.67 -14.12
CA LYS A 178 9.96 -13.50 -15.31
C LYS A 178 9.10 -12.98 -16.47
N ARG A 179 9.71 -12.22 -17.38
CA ARG A 179 9.09 -11.85 -18.65
C ARG A 179 9.08 -13.08 -19.57
N PRO A 180 7.96 -13.35 -20.26
CA PRO A 180 7.90 -14.43 -21.24
C PRO A 180 8.81 -14.13 -22.44
N PHE A 181 8.87 -12.86 -22.85
CA PHE A 181 9.60 -12.41 -24.02
C PHE A 181 10.50 -11.21 -23.67
N ASP A 182 11.59 -11.07 -24.42
CA ASP A 182 12.39 -9.85 -24.39
C ASP A 182 11.78 -8.73 -25.23
N VAL A 183 12.45 -7.58 -25.25
CA VAL A 183 12.00 -6.38 -25.98
C VAL A 183 11.85 -6.61 -27.49
N ARG A 184 12.39 -7.71 -28.02
CA ARG A 184 12.32 -8.13 -29.43
C ARG A 184 11.40 -9.34 -29.63
N GLY A 185 10.58 -9.71 -28.63
CA GLY A 185 9.65 -10.83 -28.70
C GLY A 185 10.27 -12.22 -28.53
N ARG A 186 11.54 -12.33 -28.13
CA ARG A 186 12.23 -13.63 -28.01
C ARG A 186 12.24 -14.17 -26.59
N ILE A 187 12.04 -15.48 -26.44
CA ILE A 187 12.22 -16.19 -25.17
C ILE A 187 13.73 -16.23 -24.87
N ARG A 188 14.13 -15.64 -23.74
CA ARG A 188 15.55 -15.42 -23.39
C ARG A 188 16.22 -16.54 -22.61
N THR A 189 15.53 -17.64 -22.39
CA THR A 189 15.82 -18.50 -21.24
C THR A 189 15.73 -19.96 -21.63
N ASN A 190 16.78 -20.70 -21.27
CA ASN A 190 16.86 -22.15 -21.42
C ASN A 190 16.03 -22.88 -20.35
N ASP A 191 15.44 -22.16 -19.40
CA ASP A 191 14.54 -22.68 -18.37
C ASP A 191 13.32 -23.36 -19.03
N PRO A 192 13.15 -24.69 -18.89
CA PRO A 192 12.06 -25.43 -19.50
C PRO A 192 10.68 -24.94 -19.06
N HIS A 193 10.54 -24.54 -17.79
CA HIS A 193 9.25 -24.18 -17.20
C HIS A 193 8.64 -22.92 -17.80
N ILE A 194 9.48 -22.03 -18.35
CA ILE A 194 9.01 -20.81 -19.02
C ILE A 194 8.38 -21.15 -20.38
N LYS A 195 8.83 -22.22 -21.04
CA LYS A 195 8.19 -22.73 -22.28
C LYS A 195 6.81 -23.30 -21.99
N ASP A 196 6.64 -23.89 -20.81
CA ASP A 196 5.39 -24.48 -20.35
C ASP A 196 4.41 -23.43 -19.75
N GLY A 197 4.75 -22.14 -19.82
CA GLY A 197 3.91 -21.04 -19.34
C GLY A 197 4.08 -20.69 -17.86
N TYR A 198 5.04 -21.30 -17.14
CA TYR A 198 5.31 -20.98 -15.74
C TYR A 198 6.36 -19.87 -15.63
N PHE A 199 5.89 -18.65 -15.39
CA PHE A 199 6.74 -17.45 -15.33
C PHE A 199 7.15 -17.05 -13.91
N THR A 200 6.50 -17.62 -12.88
CA THR A 200 6.77 -17.30 -11.48
C THR A 200 7.71 -18.33 -10.86
N THR A 201 8.79 -17.85 -10.25
CA THR A 201 9.74 -18.66 -9.48
C THR A 201 9.74 -18.19 -8.04
N VAL A 202 9.48 -19.11 -7.12
CA VAL A 202 9.61 -18.91 -5.68
C VAL A 202 10.84 -19.70 -5.22
N SER A 203 11.80 -19.02 -4.59
CA SER A 203 12.93 -19.66 -3.93
C SER A 203 12.84 -19.41 -2.44
N LEU A 204 12.65 -20.49 -1.68
CA LEU A 204 12.41 -20.47 -0.24
C LEU A 204 13.59 -21.13 0.48
N LYS A 205 14.20 -20.40 1.41
CA LYS A 205 15.15 -20.93 2.39
C LYS A 205 14.46 -20.94 3.74
N TRP A 206 14.17 -22.13 4.25
CA TRP A 206 13.37 -22.34 5.47
C TRP A 206 14.14 -22.83 6.71
N PRO A 207 15.39 -22.41 7.02
CA PRO A 207 15.93 -22.66 8.35
C PRO A 207 15.23 -21.73 9.35
N GLN A 208 14.22 -22.23 10.07
CA GLN A 208 13.56 -21.50 11.15
C GLN A 208 14.27 -21.82 12.47
N ASN A 209 14.50 -20.80 13.30
CA ASN A 209 15.07 -20.96 14.65
C ASN A 209 14.06 -20.68 15.77
N HIS A 210 12.79 -20.59 15.41
CA HIS A 210 11.66 -20.39 16.31
C HIS A 210 10.51 -21.29 15.88
N GLU A 211 9.65 -21.62 16.84
CA GLU A 211 8.42 -22.35 16.55
C GLU A 211 7.44 -21.43 15.78
N MET A 212 6.69 -22.00 14.82
CA MET A 212 5.78 -21.23 13.96
C MET A 212 4.35 -21.19 14.50
N SER A 213 3.95 -22.25 15.20
CA SER A 213 2.59 -22.49 15.71
C SER A 213 2.42 -22.17 17.19
N SER A 214 3.49 -21.73 17.86
CA SER A 214 3.41 -21.36 19.28
C SER A 214 2.63 -20.06 19.45
N ALA A 215 1.99 -19.89 20.61
CA ALA A 215 1.29 -18.64 20.93
C ALA A 215 2.18 -17.39 20.79
N ASP A 216 3.47 -17.48 21.13
CA ASP A 216 4.43 -16.37 20.96
C ASP A 216 4.71 -16.02 19.49
N ALA A 217 4.67 -17.00 18.60
CA ALA A 217 4.84 -16.77 17.17
C ALA A 217 3.56 -16.22 16.53
N LEU A 218 2.41 -16.82 16.88
CA LEU A 218 1.10 -16.46 16.36
C LEU A 218 0.67 -15.05 16.78
N ARG A 219 0.99 -14.62 18.01
CA ARG A 219 0.69 -13.25 18.49
C ARG A 219 1.42 -12.14 17.72
N ARG A 220 2.42 -12.49 16.91
CA ARG A 220 3.23 -11.52 16.16
C ARG A 220 2.79 -11.34 14.72
N ARG A 221 1.84 -12.16 14.24
CA ARG A 221 1.29 -12.11 12.88
C ARG A 221 0.57 -10.79 12.61
N ASP A 222 0.45 -10.45 11.33
CA ASP A 222 -0.40 -9.33 10.90
C ASP A 222 -1.87 -9.67 11.09
N VAL A 223 -2.68 -8.67 11.42
CA VAL A 223 -4.14 -8.83 11.50
C VAL A 223 -4.69 -9.10 10.11
N SER A 224 -5.53 -10.11 9.96
CA SER A 224 -6.12 -10.47 8.67
C SER A 224 -7.15 -9.43 8.20
N GLU A 225 -7.37 -9.35 6.90
CA GLU A 225 -8.40 -8.48 6.31
C GLU A 225 -9.79 -8.87 6.84
N GLU A 226 -10.04 -10.16 7.08
CA GLU A 226 -11.27 -10.67 7.67
C GLU A 226 -11.48 -10.19 9.11
N ALA A 227 -10.43 -10.22 9.95
CA ALA A 227 -10.51 -9.73 11.33
C ALA A 227 -10.68 -8.19 11.38
N VAL A 228 -10.01 -7.45 10.48
CA VAL A 228 -10.23 -6.00 10.33
C VAL A 228 -11.69 -5.72 9.98
N GLN A 229 -12.25 -6.45 9.02
CA GLN A 229 -13.63 -6.24 8.58
C GLN A 229 -14.62 -6.49 9.71
N LYS A 230 -14.46 -7.57 10.50
CA LYS A 230 -15.29 -7.83 11.68
C LYS A 230 -15.23 -6.68 12.69
N LEU A 231 -14.04 -6.17 12.99
CA LEU A 231 -13.88 -5.03 13.90
C LEU A 231 -14.59 -3.77 13.35
N LEU A 232 -14.43 -3.49 12.05
CA LEU A 232 -15.12 -2.36 11.41
C LEU A 232 -16.64 -2.49 11.50
N ASP A 233 -17.18 -3.69 11.38
CA ASP A 233 -18.63 -3.91 11.47
C ASP A 233 -19.14 -3.74 12.91
N PHE A 234 -18.37 -4.15 13.93
CA PHE A 234 -18.67 -3.82 15.33
C PHE A 234 -18.64 -2.31 15.59
N PHE A 235 -17.68 -1.58 15.03
CA PHE A 235 -17.63 -0.12 15.20
C PHE A 235 -18.79 0.60 14.51
N LYS A 236 -19.21 0.13 13.32
CA LYS A 236 -20.44 0.64 12.68
C LYS A 236 -21.68 0.37 13.52
N ALA A 237 -21.69 -0.73 14.29
CA ALA A 237 -22.74 -1.05 15.24
C ALA A 237 -22.63 -0.29 16.59
N GLY A 238 -21.63 0.58 16.75
CA GLY A 238 -21.46 1.43 17.93
C GLY A 238 -20.70 0.80 19.10
N TYR A 239 -20.04 -0.34 18.90
CA TYR A 239 -19.23 -0.96 19.94
C TYR A 239 -17.96 -0.14 20.21
N SER A 240 -17.53 -0.08 21.47
CA SER A 240 -16.20 0.44 21.82
C SER A 240 -15.11 -0.56 21.42
N PRO A 241 -13.84 -0.14 21.27
CA PRO A 241 -12.71 -1.04 20.98
C PRO A 241 -12.64 -2.27 21.90
N THR A 242 -12.83 -2.08 23.21
CA THR A 242 -12.85 -3.17 24.19
C THR A 242 -14.04 -4.08 23.98
N ALA A 243 -15.25 -3.52 23.85
CA ALA A 243 -16.47 -4.30 23.65
C ALA A 243 -16.44 -5.09 22.33
N ALA A 244 -15.89 -4.50 21.27
CA ALA A 244 -15.71 -5.17 19.98
C ALA A 244 -14.74 -6.35 20.09
N LEU A 245 -13.62 -6.18 20.80
CA LEU A 245 -12.67 -7.28 21.02
C LEU A 245 -13.26 -8.39 21.88
N ASP A 246 -13.98 -8.05 22.95
CA ASP A 246 -14.62 -9.04 23.81
C ASP A 246 -15.71 -9.81 23.05
N THR A 247 -16.51 -9.10 22.26
CA THR A 247 -17.52 -9.73 21.38
C THR A 247 -16.87 -10.67 20.38
N LEU A 248 -15.77 -10.25 19.73
CA LEU A 248 -15.01 -11.11 18.83
C LEU A 248 -14.50 -12.37 19.53
N LYS A 249 -14.01 -12.24 20.77
CA LYS A 249 -13.56 -13.40 21.56
C LYS A 249 -14.71 -14.35 21.88
N TYR A 250 -15.88 -13.83 22.26
CA TYR A 250 -17.07 -14.66 22.49
C TYR A 250 -17.51 -15.40 21.23
N ASP A 251 -17.54 -14.72 20.08
CA ASP A 251 -17.87 -15.35 18.79
C ASP A 251 -16.89 -16.50 18.47
N LEU A 252 -15.59 -16.31 18.77
CA LEU A 252 -14.58 -17.34 18.58
C LEU A 252 -14.74 -18.51 19.58
N GLN A 253 -15.18 -18.25 20.82
CA GLN A 253 -15.46 -19.30 21.80
C GLN A 253 -16.69 -20.13 21.41
N GLU A 254 -17.68 -19.54 20.76
CA GLU A 254 -18.86 -20.25 20.28
C GLU A 254 -18.53 -21.10 19.04
N GLN A 255 -17.64 -20.61 18.17
CA GLN A 255 -17.27 -21.28 16.92
C GLN A 255 -16.30 -22.44 17.08
N TYR A 256 -15.45 -22.42 18.12
CA TYR A 256 -14.34 -23.35 18.27
C TYR A 256 -14.39 -24.10 19.61
N SER A 257 -13.88 -25.33 19.64
CA SER A 257 -13.74 -26.07 20.89
C SER A 257 -12.75 -25.38 21.84
N ALA A 258 -12.81 -25.68 23.15
CA ALA A 258 -11.93 -25.04 24.15
C ALA A 258 -10.42 -25.20 23.84
N GLU A 259 -10.03 -26.37 23.32
CA GLU A 259 -8.65 -26.65 22.91
C GLU A 259 -8.23 -25.81 21.70
N GLU A 260 -9.11 -25.68 20.71
CA GLU A 260 -8.85 -24.87 19.51
C GLU A 260 -8.88 -23.37 19.79
N TYR A 261 -9.82 -22.91 20.62
CA TYR A 261 -9.97 -21.52 21.01
C TYR A 261 -8.70 -20.99 21.67
N THR A 262 -8.03 -21.79 22.50
CA THR A 262 -6.77 -21.41 23.15
C THR A 262 -5.69 -21.04 22.12
N ARG A 263 -5.60 -21.81 21.02
CA ARG A 263 -4.65 -21.52 19.93
C ARG A 263 -5.11 -20.35 19.05
N ILE A 264 -6.41 -20.28 18.75
CA ILE A 264 -7.00 -19.28 17.85
C ILE A 264 -6.99 -17.89 18.47
N SER A 265 -7.32 -17.78 19.76
CA SER A 265 -7.26 -16.51 20.50
C SER A 265 -5.85 -15.96 20.65
N ALA A 266 -4.82 -16.81 20.57
CA ALA A 266 -3.42 -16.39 20.55
C ALA A 266 -2.94 -15.93 19.15
N ASP A 267 -3.69 -16.23 18.08
CA ASP A 267 -3.33 -15.83 16.72
C ASP A 267 -3.82 -14.42 16.41
N ARG A 268 -2.88 -13.48 16.35
CA ARG A 268 -3.15 -12.07 16.07
C ARG A 268 -3.80 -11.83 14.71
N SER A 269 -3.63 -12.76 13.76
CA SER A 269 -4.34 -12.68 12.47
C SER A 269 -5.84 -12.88 12.62
N ILE A 270 -6.29 -13.59 13.66
CA ILE A 270 -7.70 -13.93 13.91
C ILE A 270 -8.27 -13.10 15.06
N CYS A 271 -7.55 -13.04 16.18
CA CYS A 271 -7.91 -12.30 17.39
C CYS A 271 -6.86 -11.20 17.63
N PRO A 272 -7.12 -9.97 17.18
CA PRO A 272 -6.20 -8.86 17.37
C PRO A 272 -5.98 -8.53 18.85
N ASP A 273 -4.86 -7.89 19.14
CA ASP A 273 -4.64 -7.29 20.44
C ASP A 273 -5.49 -6.03 20.63
N LEU A 274 -5.71 -5.64 21.88
CA LEU A 274 -6.52 -4.48 22.22
C LEU A 274 -5.96 -3.18 21.62
N GLN A 275 -4.64 -3.04 21.56
CA GLN A 275 -3.99 -1.86 20.99
C GLN A 275 -4.32 -1.71 19.50
N PHE A 276 -4.41 -2.82 18.75
CA PHE A 276 -4.89 -2.80 17.37
C PHE A 276 -6.34 -2.34 17.26
N CYS A 277 -7.22 -2.77 18.18
CA CYS A 277 -8.64 -2.43 18.14
C CYS A 277 -8.92 -0.93 18.31
N PHE A 278 -8.03 -0.19 19.00
CA PHE A 278 -8.12 1.26 19.10
C PHE A 278 -7.75 1.99 17.80
N SER A 279 -7.00 1.33 16.91
CA SER A 279 -6.53 1.92 15.66
C SER A 279 -6.49 0.89 14.52
N PRO A 280 -7.63 0.28 14.14
CA PRO A 280 -7.66 -0.77 13.13
C PRO A 280 -7.32 -0.23 11.73
N ALA A 281 -7.58 1.06 11.51
CA ALA A 281 -7.19 1.80 10.30
C ALA A 281 -5.72 2.27 10.31
N GLY A 282 -4.97 2.01 11.39
CA GLY A 282 -3.64 2.59 11.63
C GLY A 282 -3.69 4.09 11.99
N ALA A 283 -2.53 4.73 12.03
CA ALA A 283 -2.43 6.18 12.24
C ALA A 283 -2.71 6.92 10.93
N LEU A 284 -3.77 7.73 10.90
CA LEU A 284 -4.03 8.63 9.78
C LEU A 284 -3.30 9.95 10.01
N PRO A 285 -2.42 10.40 9.10
CA PRO A 285 -1.79 11.71 9.23
C PRO A 285 -2.85 12.81 9.06
N VAL A 286 -3.15 13.50 10.16
CA VAL A 286 -4.15 14.60 10.19
C VAL A 286 -3.60 15.89 9.54
N GLY A 287 -2.27 16.04 9.52
CA GLY A 287 -1.59 17.15 8.86
C GLY A 287 -0.07 17.06 9.00
N VAL A 288 0.65 17.80 8.16
CA VAL A 288 2.11 17.96 8.24
C VAL A 288 2.42 19.42 8.46
N VAL A 289 3.20 19.71 9.51
CA VAL A 289 3.64 21.07 9.86
C VAL A 289 5.12 21.20 9.51
N VAL A 290 5.45 22.16 8.65
CA VAL A 290 6.84 22.50 8.29
C VAL A 290 7.13 23.90 8.79
N THR A 291 8.09 24.02 9.70
CA THR A 291 8.46 25.29 10.35
C THR A 291 9.93 25.63 10.10
N SER A 292 10.24 26.93 10.08
CA SER A 292 11.63 27.42 9.96
C SER A 292 12.44 27.29 11.25
N SER A 293 11.79 27.01 12.38
CA SER A 293 12.41 26.88 13.71
C SER A 293 11.50 26.09 14.66
N GLU A 294 12.08 25.50 15.70
CA GLU A 294 11.35 24.81 16.80
C GLU A 294 11.01 25.71 17.99
N SER A 295 11.10 27.04 17.84
CA SER A 295 10.73 27.97 18.91
C SER A 295 9.23 27.92 19.18
N GLU A 296 8.83 28.08 20.45
CA GLU A 296 7.43 28.08 20.88
C GLU A 296 6.51 29.00 20.04
N PRO A 297 6.86 30.27 19.74
CA PRO A 297 5.99 31.15 18.95
C PRO A 297 5.72 30.62 17.53
N THR A 298 6.75 30.09 16.87
CA THR A 298 6.66 29.50 15.53
C THR A 298 5.76 28.27 15.53
N LEU A 299 5.92 27.38 16.50
CA LEU A 299 5.08 26.19 16.65
C LEU A 299 3.63 26.56 16.99
N THR A 300 3.40 27.53 17.87
CA THR A 300 2.05 28.02 18.19
C THR A 300 1.35 28.57 16.94
N ALA A 301 2.04 29.40 16.15
CA ALA A 301 1.48 29.93 14.91
C ALA A 301 1.14 28.82 13.92
N ALA A 302 2.04 27.84 13.78
CA ALA A 302 1.84 26.71 12.88
C ALA A 302 0.65 25.81 13.28
N PHE A 303 0.51 25.48 14.56
CA PHE A 303 -0.63 24.68 15.03
C PHE A 303 -1.95 25.43 14.97
N ARG A 304 -1.96 26.76 15.17
CA ARG A 304 -3.17 27.57 14.94
C ARG A 304 -3.61 27.49 13.49
N LEU A 305 -2.66 27.63 12.55
CA LEU A 305 -2.96 27.49 11.13
C LEU A 305 -3.50 26.09 10.82
N MET A 306 -2.84 25.04 11.32
CA MET A 306 -3.31 23.66 11.14
C MET A 306 -4.75 23.48 11.64
N LYS A 307 -5.09 24.04 12.81
CA LYS A 307 -6.46 23.99 13.36
C LYS A 307 -7.50 24.65 12.45
N THR A 308 -7.14 25.71 11.73
CA THR A 308 -8.06 26.36 10.76
C THR A 308 -8.33 25.52 9.51
N LEU A 309 -7.44 24.57 9.19
CA LEU A 309 -7.60 23.69 8.04
C LEU A 309 -8.44 22.44 8.35
N LEU A 310 -8.64 22.14 9.63
CA LEU A 310 -9.42 20.98 10.05
C LEU A 310 -10.92 21.30 10.02
N PRO A 311 -11.76 20.44 9.42
CA PRO A 311 -13.20 20.65 9.37
C PRO A 311 -13.83 20.54 10.77
N ASP A 312 -15.01 21.13 10.94
CA ASP A 312 -15.82 20.92 12.14
C ASP A 312 -16.12 19.43 12.29
N GLY A 313 -15.75 18.85 13.45
CA GLY A 313 -15.88 17.42 13.70
C GLY A 313 -14.68 16.54 13.31
N ALA A 314 -13.53 17.14 12.94
CA ALA A 314 -12.29 16.41 12.64
C ALA A 314 -11.82 15.43 13.74
N PHE A 315 -12.35 15.56 14.97
CA PHE A 315 -12.06 14.71 16.11
C PHE A 315 -13.31 13.93 16.55
N PHE A 316 -13.78 13.00 15.70
CA PHE A 316 -14.91 12.08 15.96
C PHE A 316 -16.32 12.70 15.93
N GLY A 317 -16.55 13.80 15.21
CA GLY A 317 -17.91 14.20 14.78
C GLY A 317 -18.92 14.67 15.85
N GLU A 318 -18.72 14.38 17.13
CA GLU A 318 -19.66 14.71 18.23
C GLU A 318 -19.52 16.17 18.72
N GLY A 319 -19.34 17.13 17.81
CA GLY A 319 -19.13 18.54 18.18
C GLY A 319 -17.79 18.83 18.86
N ARG A 320 -16.87 17.85 18.93
CA ARG A 320 -15.51 18.07 19.41
C ARG A 320 -14.66 18.83 18.40
N LYS A 321 -14.06 19.91 18.89
CA LYS A 321 -13.11 20.76 18.14
C LYS A 321 -11.64 20.44 18.46
N GLU A 322 -11.39 19.55 19.43
CA GLU A 322 -10.06 19.24 19.95
C GLU A 322 -9.96 17.74 20.31
N PRO A 323 -8.78 17.11 20.18
CA PRO A 323 -8.54 15.75 20.65
C PRO A 323 -8.53 15.67 22.18
N HIS A 324 -8.73 14.49 22.77
CA HIS A 324 -8.60 14.32 24.23
C HIS A 324 -7.16 14.23 24.70
N VAL A 325 -6.32 13.54 23.93
CA VAL A 325 -4.95 13.22 24.29
C VAL A 325 -4.06 13.56 23.11
N ILE A 326 -2.93 14.20 23.39
CA ILE A 326 -1.90 14.47 22.39
C ILE A 326 -0.59 13.88 22.93
N MET A 327 0.04 13.02 22.13
CA MET A 327 1.37 12.47 22.43
C MET A 327 2.45 13.33 21.76
N THR A 328 3.47 13.68 22.52
CA THR A 328 4.56 14.60 22.12
C THR A 328 5.92 14.01 22.49
N ASP A 329 6.98 14.47 21.86
CA ASP A 329 8.35 14.21 22.29
C ASP A 329 8.74 15.10 23.49
N ASP A 330 9.94 14.94 24.03
CA ASP A 330 10.43 15.75 25.16
C ASP A 330 10.93 17.13 24.70
N CYS A 331 10.02 17.90 24.08
CA CYS A 331 10.27 19.27 23.65
C CYS A 331 9.36 20.22 24.44
N SER A 332 9.96 21.11 25.24
CA SER A 332 9.22 22.12 26.03
C SER A 332 8.47 23.10 25.12
N SER A 333 9.14 23.61 24.08
CA SER A 333 8.53 24.51 23.08
C SER A 333 7.31 23.89 22.40
N LEU A 334 7.37 22.60 22.06
CA LEU A 334 6.27 21.86 21.43
C LEU A 334 5.08 21.70 22.38
N ARG A 335 5.35 21.25 23.63
CA ARG A 335 4.31 21.06 24.64
C ARG A 335 3.61 22.37 24.99
N ASN A 336 4.38 23.45 25.21
CA ASN A 336 3.82 24.77 25.50
C ASN A 336 2.95 25.27 24.33
N ALA A 337 3.45 25.15 23.10
CA ALA A 337 2.69 25.56 21.92
C ALA A 337 1.37 24.79 21.78
N LEU A 338 1.37 23.46 21.98
CA LEU A 338 0.16 22.66 21.92
C LEU A 338 -0.81 22.97 23.06
N HIS A 339 -0.31 23.19 24.28
CA HIS A 339 -1.12 23.60 25.43
C HIS A 339 -1.84 24.94 25.17
N VAL A 340 -1.18 25.87 24.48
CA VAL A 340 -1.78 27.16 24.10
C VAL A 340 -2.85 27.01 23.01
N VAL A 341 -2.65 26.11 22.04
CA VAL A 341 -3.55 25.99 20.87
C VAL A 341 -4.72 25.04 21.11
N ILE A 342 -4.51 24.02 21.94
CA ILE A 342 -5.44 22.93 22.21
C ILE A 342 -5.52 22.69 23.74
N PRO A 343 -6.03 23.67 24.50
CA PRO A 343 -5.94 23.66 25.97
C PRO A 343 -6.80 22.58 26.65
N LYS A 344 -7.77 21.98 25.95
CA LYS A 344 -8.63 20.93 26.53
C LYS A 344 -8.03 19.54 26.41
N SER A 345 -6.92 19.37 25.69
CA SER A 345 -6.24 18.08 25.54
C SER A 345 -5.26 17.82 26.68
N SER A 346 -5.22 16.58 27.15
CA SER A 346 -4.14 16.07 28.00
C SER A 346 -2.88 15.84 27.15
N LEU A 347 -1.76 16.46 27.52
CA LEU A 347 -0.47 16.26 26.85
C LEU A 347 0.32 15.13 27.51
N LEU A 348 0.67 14.09 26.75
CA LEU A 348 1.55 13.02 27.18
C LEU A 348 2.90 13.17 26.48
N CYS A 349 3.99 13.08 27.25
CA CYS A 349 5.34 13.03 26.70
C CYS A 349 5.78 11.57 26.60
N VAL A 350 6.17 11.13 25.41
CA VAL A 350 6.62 9.75 25.15
C VAL A 350 7.81 9.35 26.02
N PHE A 351 8.69 10.30 26.39
CA PHE A 351 9.85 10.03 27.24
C PHE A 351 9.51 9.78 28.71
N HIS A 352 8.30 10.16 29.16
CA HIS A 352 7.81 9.80 30.49
C HIS A 352 7.13 8.43 30.54
N LEU A 353 7.07 7.72 29.39
CA LEU A 353 6.52 6.38 29.23
C LEU A 353 7.66 5.42 28.87
N LEU A 354 8.31 4.84 29.88
CA LEU A 354 9.34 3.81 29.67
C LEU A 354 8.68 2.45 29.53
N GLN A 355 8.58 1.91 28.31
CA GLN A 355 8.12 0.54 28.11
C GLN A 355 9.17 -0.46 28.68
N ILE A 356 8.81 -1.12 29.77
CA ILE A 356 9.65 -2.11 30.46
C ILE A 356 9.42 -3.51 29.87
N ALA A 357 8.17 -3.84 29.52
CA ALA A 357 7.78 -5.08 28.85
C ALA A 357 6.64 -4.82 27.84
N ASP A 358 6.23 -5.83 27.07
CA ASP A 358 5.22 -5.70 25.99
C ASP A 358 3.98 -4.90 26.44
N ASN A 359 3.49 -5.16 27.65
CA ASN A 359 2.30 -4.52 28.22
C ASN A 359 2.57 -3.74 29.53
N GLU A 360 3.83 -3.52 29.90
CA GLU A 360 4.21 -2.83 31.14
C GLU A 360 5.02 -1.57 30.87
N TYR A 361 4.55 -0.46 31.42
CA TYR A 361 5.08 0.88 31.23
C TYR A 361 5.42 1.49 32.58
N MET A 362 6.62 2.04 32.72
CA MET A 362 6.95 2.93 33.80
C MET A 362 6.49 4.34 33.43
N VAL A 363 5.55 4.88 34.19
CA VAL A 363 4.99 6.20 33.97
C VAL A 363 5.44 7.12 35.10
N LYS A 364 6.15 8.21 34.75
CA LYS A 364 6.51 9.24 35.74
C LYS A 364 5.28 10.05 36.16
N SER A 365 5.15 10.28 37.46
CA SER A 365 4.12 11.15 38.04
C SER A 365 4.30 12.61 37.59
N SER A 366 3.20 13.30 37.34
CA SER A 366 3.19 14.75 37.08
C SER A 366 3.42 15.58 38.35
N HIS A 367 3.23 14.99 39.54
CA HIS A 367 3.27 15.68 40.83
C HIS A 367 4.45 15.28 41.74
N GLY A 368 5.49 14.63 41.18
CA GLY A 368 6.72 14.29 41.92
C GLY A 368 7.65 13.40 41.11
N ASP A 369 8.86 13.14 41.60
CA ASP A 369 9.85 12.29 40.90
C ASP A 369 9.64 10.78 41.14
N VAL A 370 8.37 10.38 41.32
CA VAL A 370 7.98 8.99 41.55
C VAL A 370 7.47 8.42 40.23
N SER A 371 7.87 7.19 39.92
CA SER A 371 7.41 6.47 38.72
C SER A 371 6.56 5.27 39.14
N TYR A 372 5.50 4.99 38.38
CA TYR A 372 4.59 3.88 38.64
C TYR A 372 4.60 2.90 37.47
N ASN A 373 4.60 1.60 37.76
CA ASN A 373 4.38 0.60 36.71
C ASN A 373 2.89 0.54 36.39
N VAL A 374 2.58 0.59 35.10
CA VAL A 374 1.26 0.51 34.52
C VAL A 374 1.24 -0.69 33.59
N ASN A 375 0.38 -1.65 33.88
CA ASN A 375 0.13 -2.78 33.00
C ASN A 375 -1.15 -2.51 32.21
N ILE A 376 -1.01 -2.25 30.91
CA ILE A 376 -2.12 -1.88 30.03
C ILE A 376 -3.01 -3.08 29.66
N GLU A 377 -2.49 -4.31 29.76
CA GLU A 377 -3.26 -5.52 29.49
C GLU A 377 -4.19 -5.85 30.66
N LEU A 378 -3.69 -5.70 31.88
CA LEU A 378 -4.46 -5.91 33.11
C LEU A 378 -5.24 -4.68 33.55
N GLY A 379 -5.00 -3.51 32.92
CA GLY A 379 -5.60 -2.24 33.32
C GLY A 379 -5.25 -1.86 34.76
N THR A 380 -4.02 -2.12 35.21
CA THR A 380 -3.58 -1.87 36.60
C THR A 380 -2.42 -0.87 36.65
N CYS A 381 -2.36 -0.07 37.72
CA CYS A 381 -1.26 0.86 37.98
C CYS A 381 -0.82 0.75 39.43
N LEU A 382 0.49 0.73 39.69
CA LEU A 382 1.04 0.68 41.05
C LEU A 382 0.96 2.01 41.82
N CYS A 383 0.23 3.01 41.32
CA CYS A 383 -0.05 4.21 42.11
C CYS A 383 -1.12 3.91 43.18
N PRO A 384 -1.24 4.73 44.25
CA PRO A 384 -2.20 4.47 45.32
C PRO A 384 -3.66 4.29 44.84
N VAL A 385 -4.05 5.03 43.80
CA VAL A 385 -5.39 4.95 43.17
C VAL A 385 -5.51 3.72 42.27
N GLY A 386 -4.49 3.42 41.47
CA GLY A 386 -4.50 2.27 40.57
C GLY A 386 -4.37 0.93 41.29
N SER A 387 -3.71 0.91 42.45
CA SER A 387 -3.49 -0.31 43.24
C SER A 387 -4.77 -0.85 43.87
N SER A 388 -5.79 0.00 44.04
CA SER A 388 -7.13 -0.41 44.47
C SER A 388 -8.02 -0.83 43.29
N GLY A 389 -7.49 -0.85 42.07
CA GLY A 389 -8.22 -1.21 40.84
C GLY A 389 -9.04 -0.08 40.24
N ALA A 390 -8.96 1.14 40.78
CA ALA A 390 -9.64 2.31 40.22
C ALA A 390 -8.86 2.93 39.06
N PRO A 391 -9.53 3.45 38.01
CA PRO A 391 -8.87 4.15 36.91
C PRO A 391 -8.12 5.38 37.42
N CYS A 392 -6.85 5.51 37.05
CA CYS A 392 -5.98 6.63 37.42
C CYS A 392 -5.42 7.32 36.18
N SER A 393 -4.89 8.53 36.33
CA SER A 393 -4.33 9.33 35.22
C SER A 393 -3.08 8.74 34.55
N HIS A 394 -2.53 7.64 35.09
CA HIS A 394 -1.38 6.94 34.51
C HIS A 394 -1.78 5.77 33.59
N GLN A 395 -3.04 5.32 33.66
CA GLN A 395 -3.65 4.34 32.75
C GLN A 395 -4.27 5.08 31.57
#